data_AF-A0A0D6LN78-F1
#
_entry.id   AF-A0A0D6LN78-F1
#
_cell.length_a   1.000
_cell.length_b   1.000
_cell.length_c   1.000
_cell.angle_alpha   90.00
_cell.angle_beta   90.00
_cell.angle_gamma   90.00
#
_symmetry.space_group_name_H-M   'P 1'
#
loop_
_entity.id
_entity.type
_entity.pdbx_description
1 polymer ?
#
loop_
_entity_poly.entity_id
_entity_poly.type
_entity_poly.pdbx_seq_one_letter_code
_entity_poly.pdbx_strand_id
1 'polypeptide(L)'
;MQTQELILPGLDCPFRRMDPAIRSLFHRFHNDLRRKAVQGQFKLDGLTYRPTSDIYEVEYDCDMEGMAEQPHDFHEVNEFGINFSNIGAPWKANMVELIQGVLQSWTETDGLQQKQ
;
A
#
# COMPACT_ATOMS: atom_id res chain seq x y z
N MET A 1 3.83 -17.87 11.57
CA MET A 1 2.53 -17.19 11.41
C MET A 1 1.82 -17.86 10.25
N GLN A 2 0.67 -18.51 10.48
CA GLN A 2 -0.02 -19.30 9.46
C GLN A 2 -0.74 -18.37 8.47
N THR A 3 -0.41 -18.50 7.18
CA THR A 3 -0.75 -17.56 6.10
C THR A 3 -2.25 -17.46 5.77
N GLN A 4 -3.07 -18.38 6.27
CA GLN A 4 -4.48 -18.52 5.90
C GLN A 4 -5.43 -17.62 6.72
N GLU A 5 -5.06 -17.20 7.93
CA GLU A 5 -5.84 -16.23 8.73
C GLU A 5 -5.65 -14.77 8.25
N LEU A 6 -4.84 -14.55 7.21
CA LEU A 6 -4.43 -13.23 6.72
C LEU A 6 -5.13 -12.83 5.41
N ILE A 7 -6.08 -13.59 4.87
CA ILE A 7 -6.79 -13.18 3.65
C ILE A 7 -8.09 -12.47 4.05
N LEU A 8 -8.25 -11.23 3.61
CA LEU A 8 -9.49 -10.48 3.83
C LEU A 8 -10.57 -10.98 2.86
N PRO A 9 -11.80 -11.25 3.34
CA PRO A 9 -12.91 -11.58 2.46
C PRO A 9 -13.25 -10.37 1.58
N GLY A 10 -13.68 -10.62 0.35
CA GLY A 10 -14.08 -9.55 -0.59
C GLY A 10 -12.92 -8.89 -1.34
N LEU A 11 -11.67 -9.31 -1.13
CA LEU A 11 -10.51 -8.86 -1.94
C LEU A 11 -10.19 -9.84 -3.08
N ASP A 12 -11.20 -10.52 -3.60
CA ASP A 12 -11.02 -11.39 -4.76
C ASP A 12 -11.15 -10.56 -6.04
N CYS A 13 -10.12 -10.57 -6.87
CA CYS A 13 -10.12 -9.92 -8.16
C CYS A 13 -10.03 -10.99 -9.24
N PRO A 14 -11.17 -11.40 -9.82
CA PRO A 14 -11.21 -12.42 -10.86
C PRO A 14 -10.27 -12.05 -12.01
N PHE A 15 -9.54 -13.05 -12.52
CA PHE A 15 -8.63 -12.92 -13.67
C PHE A 15 -7.38 -12.05 -13.46
N ARG A 16 -7.14 -11.52 -12.25
CA ARG A 16 -5.90 -10.83 -11.90
C ARG A 16 -4.85 -11.80 -11.34
N ARG A 17 -3.56 -11.48 -11.51
CA ARG A 17 -2.45 -12.40 -11.18
C ARG A 17 -2.04 -12.33 -9.71
N MET A 18 -2.33 -11.23 -9.02
CA MET A 18 -1.88 -11.04 -7.64
C MET A 18 -2.53 -12.05 -6.69
N ASP A 19 -1.76 -12.53 -5.72
CA ASP A 19 -2.26 -13.43 -4.68
C ASP A 19 -3.18 -12.66 -3.69
N PRO A 20 -4.34 -13.21 -3.28
CA PRO A 20 -5.24 -12.56 -2.32
C PRO A 20 -4.58 -12.16 -0.99
N ALA A 21 -3.56 -12.90 -0.52
CA ALA A 21 -2.81 -12.55 0.67
C ALA A 21 -1.98 -11.27 0.47
N ILE A 22 -1.47 -11.04 -0.76
CA ILE A 22 -0.75 -9.82 -1.10
C ILE A 22 -1.73 -8.63 -1.20
N ARG A 23 -2.92 -8.80 -1.80
CA ARG A 23 -3.96 -7.76 -1.76
C ARG A 23 -4.34 -7.37 -0.34
N SER A 24 -4.51 -8.39 0.50
CA SER A 24 -4.82 -8.21 1.93
C SER A 24 -3.70 -7.50 2.68
N LEU A 25 -2.44 -7.72 2.29
CA LEU A 25 -1.29 -7.00 2.83
C LEU A 25 -1.35 -5.51 2.46
N PHE A 26 -1.55 -5.17 1.19
CA PHE A 26 -1.71 -3.79 0.75
C PHE A 26 -2.87 -3.08 1.48
N HIS A 27 -4.04 -3.70 1.51
CA HIS A 27 -5.23 -3.13 2.13
C HIS A 27 -5.05 -2.86 3.63
N ARG A 28 -4.58 -3.86 4.39
CA ARG A 28 -4.35 -3.69 5.84
C ARG A 28 -3.31 -2.62 6.12
N PHE A 29 -2.19 -2.64 5.40
CA PHE A 29 -1.11 -1.69 5.64
C PHE A 29 -1.60 -0.25 5.54
N HIS A 30 -2.30 0.10 4.46
CA HIS A 30 -2.81 1.46 4.27
C HIS A 30 -3.85 1.85 5.32
N ASN A 31 -4.81 0.97 5.61
CA ASN A 31 -5.88 1.27 6.56
C ASN A 31 -5.38 1.32 8.02
N ASP A 32 -4.39 0.52 8.40
CA ASP A 32 -3.76 0.59 9.71
C ASP A 32 -2.98 1.90 9.88
N LEU A 33 -2.26 2.35 8.85
CA LEU A 33 -1.57 3.66 8.86
C LEU A 33 -2.56 4.81 8.99
N ARG A 34 -3.63 4.80 8.19
CA ARG A 34 -4.69 5.81 8.21
C ARG A 34 -5.36 5.88 9.59
N ARG A 35 -5.63 4.73 10.21
CA ARG A 35 -6.15 4.65 11.58
C ARG A 35 -5.18 5.24 12.61
N LYS A 36 -3.90 4.90 12.52
CA LYS A 36 -2.85 5.47 13.40
C LYS A 36 -2.75 6.99 13.25
N ALA A 37 -2.88 7.52 12.02
CA ALA A 37 -2.87 8.96 11.76
C ALA A 37 -4.07 9.67 12.42
N VAL A 38 -5.29 9.14 12.28
CA VAL A 38 -6.49 9.68 12.96
C VAL A 38 -6.33 9.67 14.47
N GLN A 39 -5.72 8.63 15.02
CA GLN A 39 -5.50 8.50 16.47
C GLN A 39 -4.33 9.35 17.00
N GLY A 40 -3.61 10.08 16.14
CA GLY A 40 -2.40 10.81 16.53
C GLY A 40 -1.26 9.89 17.00
N GLN A 41 -1.27 8.63 16.57
CA GLN A 41 -0.26 7.63 16.91
C GLN A 41 0.80 7.48 15.81
N PHE A 42 0.64 8.18 14.70
CA PHE A 42 1.62 8.18 13.62
C PHE A 42 2.81 9.09 13.97
N LYS A 43 4.02 8.52 13.90
CA LYS A 43 5.27 9.20 14.19
C LYS A 43 6.22 9.06 13.01
N LEU A 44 6.79 10.16 12.56
CA LEU A 44 7.88 10.20 11.59
C LEU A 44 9.00 11.05 12.20
N ASP A 45 10.23 10.53 12.19
CA ASP A 45 11.42 11.26 12.70
C ASP A 45 11.26 11.87 14.10
N GLY A 46 10.54 11.18 14.98
CA GLY A 46 10.27 11.63 16.35
C GLY A 46 9.18 12.69 16.47
N LEU A 47 8.65 13.21 15.36
CA LEU A 47 7.49 14.10 15.32
C LEU A 47 6.21 13.27 15.37
N THR A 48 5.35 13.56 16.35
CA THR A 48 4.01 12.98 16.42
C THR A 48 3.06 13.89 15.66
N TYR A 49 2.41 13.35 14.62
CA TYR A 49 1.42 14.10 13.87
C TYR A 49 0.17 14.28 14.71
N ARG A 50 -0.43 15.48 14.67
CA ARG A 50 -1.68 15.74 15.35
C ARG A 50 -2.78 14.84 14.76
N PRO A 51 -3.72 14.36 15.57
CA PRO A 51 -4.95 13.77 15.06
C PRO A 51 -5.54 14.66 13.96
N THR A 52 -5.85 14.07 12.82
CA THR A 52 -6.57 14.74 11.74
C THR A 52 -7.98 14.17 11.65
N SER A 53 -8.96 15.05 11.44
CA SER A 53 -10.29 14.64 10.98
C SER A 53 -10.23 14.28 9.49
N ASP A 54 -11.23 13.58 8.98
CA ASP A 54 -11.48 13.38 7.54
C ASP A 54 -10.53 12.42 6.80
N ILE A 55 -9.96 11.44 7.50
CA ILE A 55 -9.32 10.27 6.89
C ILE A 55 -10.32 9.11 6.83
N TYR A 56 -10.70 8.72 5.62
CA TYR A 56 -11.60 7.60 5.34
C TYR A 56 -10.85 6.30 5.13
N GLU A 57 -11.46 5.15 5.40
CA GLU A 57 -10.91 3.85 5.00
C GLU A 57 -10.78 3.78 3.46
N VAL A 58 -9.71 3.18 2.95
CA VAL A 58 -9.59 2.88 1.53
C VAL A 58 -10.10 1.48 1.24
N GLU A 59 -10.79 1.33 0.12
CA GLU A 59 -11.22 0.03 -0.41
C GLU A 59 -10.24 -0.43 -1.49
N TYR A 60 -10.13 -1.75 -1.67
CA TYR A 60 -9.32 -2.31 -2.75
C TYR A 60 -10.14 -2.32 -4.04
N ASP A 61 -9.56 -1.84 -5.13
CA ASP A 61 -10.22 -1.75 -6.43
C ASP A 61 -9.45 -2.60 -7.46
N CYS A 62 -10.14 -3.58 -8.05
CA CYS A 62 -9.57 -4.52 -9.01
C CYS A 62 -9.28 -3.91 -10.39
N ASP A 63 -9.91 -2.79 -10.74
CA ASP A 63 -9.62 -2.03 -11.96
C ASP A 63 -8.35 -1.20 -11.75
N MET A 64 -8.18 -0.61 -10.56
CA MET A 64 -6.92 0.04 -10.19
C MET A 64 -5.75 -0.94 -10.09
N GLU A 65 -5.96 -2.17 -9.60
CA GLU A 65 -4.96 -3.24 -9.68
C GLU A 65 -4.57 -3.52 -11.15
N GLY A 66 -5.56 -3.59 -12.04
CA GLY A 66 -5.32 -3.80 -13.47
C GLY A 66 -4.46 -2.71 -14.11
N MET A 67 -4.71 -1.46 -13.75
CA MET A 67 -3.89 -0.33 -14.18
C MET A 67 -2.48 -0.43 -13.55
N ALA A 68 -2.38 -0.84 -12.28
CA ALA A 68 -1.11 -1.04 -11.58
C ALA A 68 -0.20 -2.08 -12.25
N GLU A 69 -0.78 -3.14 -12.82
CA GLU A 69 -0.06 -4.16 -13.59
C GLU A 69 0.48 -3.63 -14.94
N GLN A 70 -0.09 -2.54 -15.47
CA GLN A 70 0.24 -1.95 -16.77
C GLN A 70 0.61 -0.47 -16.60
N PRO A 71 1.78 -0.16 -16.02
CA PRO A 71 2.08 1.19 -15.57
C PRO A 71 2.16 2.24 -16.70
N HIS A 72 2.26 1.81 -17.95
CA HIS A 72 2.17 2.68 -19.13
C HIS A 72 0.80 3.36 -19.25
N ASP A 73 -0.26 2.71 -18.75
CA ASP A 73 -1.64 3.21 -18.79
C ASP A 73 -1.84 4.39 -17.81
N PHE A 74 -0.96 4.55 -16.80
CA PHE A 74 -1.04 5.69 -15.87
C PHE A 74 -0.58 7.01 -16.46
N HIS A 75 0.22 7.00 -17.54
CA HIS A 75 0.72 8.25 -18.12
C HIS A 75 -0.41 9.16 -18.65
N GLU A 76 -1.61 8.62 -18.83
CA GLU A 76 -2.78 9.35 -19.32
C GLU A 76 -3.74 9.80 -18.20
N VAL A 77 -3.54 9.33 -16.95
CA VAL A 77 -4.50 9.54 -15.86
C VAL A 77 -3.88 10.34 -14.72
N ASN A 78 -3.97 11.68 -14.80
CA ASN A 78 -3.51 12.60 -13.75
C ASN A 78 -4.43 12.63 -12.50
N GLU A 79 -5.44 11.76 -12.43
CA GLU A 79 -6.45 11.76 -11.37
C GLU A 79 -6.08 10.88 -10.17
N PHE A 80 -5.08 10.00 -10.32
CA PHE A 80 -4.69 9.04 -9.27
C PHE A 80 -3.32 9.36 -8.69
N GLY A 81 -3.21 9.25 -7.36
CA GLY A 81 -1.92 9.22 -6.67
C GLY A 81 -1.27 7.84 -6.82
N ILE A 82 0.01 7.80 -7.21
CA ILE A 82 0.71 6.56 -7.49
C ILE A 82 2.05 6.53 -6.75
N ASN A 83 2.32 5.41 -6.06
CA ASN A 83 3.62 5.12 -5.46
C ASN A 83 4.30 3.98 -6.24
N PHE A 84 5.58 4.17 -6.57
CA PHE A 84 6.40 3.16 -7.23
C PHE A 84 7.56 2.74 -6.32
N SER A 85 8.00 1.50 -6.48
CA SER A 85 9.25 1.03 -5.88
C SER A 85 9.92 0.03 -6.79
N ASN A 86 11.24 0.11 -6.84
CA ASN A 86 12.07 -0.83 -7.56
C ASN A 86 13.01 -1.49 -6.56
N ILE A 87 12.91 -2.81 -6.44
CA ILE A 87 13.71 -3.61 -5.53
C ILE A 87 14.48 -4.68 -6.29
N GLY A 88 15.77 -4.81 -5.99
CA GLY A 88 16.54 -5.98 -6.42
C GLY A 88 16.19 -7.18 -5.53
N ALA A 89 15.32 -8.07 -6.00
CA ALA A 89 14.94 -9.26 -5.25
C ALA A 89 15.85 -10.46 -5.59
N PRO A 90 16.48 -11.13 -4.60
CA PRO A 90 17.15 -12.41 -4.85
C PRO A 90 16.12 -13.51 -5.17
N TRP A 91 16.52 -14.52 -5.96
CA TRP A 91 15.65 -15.58 -6.52
C TRP A 91 14.81 -16.43 -5.54
N LYS A 92 15.03 -16.27 -4.22
CA LYS A 92 14.44 -17.05 -3.13
C LYS A 92 13.81 -16.15 -2.08
N ALA A 93 13.64 -14.87 -2.38
CA ALA A 93 13.07 -13.92 -1.45
C ALA A 93 11.61 -14.25 -1.15
N ASN A 94 11.21 -14.07 0.10
CA ASN A 94 9.81 -14.16 0.50
C ASN A 94 9.08 -12.90 0.02
N MET A 95 8.18 -13.05 -0.95
CA MET A 95 7.46 -11.91 -1.56
C MET A 95 6.64 -11.11 -0.54
N VAL A 96 6.10 -11.76 0.49
CA VAL A 96 5.33 -11.08 1.55
C VAL A 96 6.25 -10.14 2.34
N GLU A 97 7.41 -10.63 2.76
CA GLU A 97 8.39 -9.84 3.52
C GLU A 97 8.98 -8.71 2.66
N LEU A 98 9.26 -8.98 1.38
CA LEU A 98 9.72 -7.94 0.44
C LEU A 98 8.70 -6.82 0.29
N ILE A 99 7.42 -7.17 0.06
CA ILE A 99 6.35 -6.17 -0.12
C ILE A 99 6.11 -5.40 1.17
N GLN A 100 6.18 -6.06 2.34
CA GLN A 100 6.15 -5.37 3.64
C GLN A 100 7.27 -4.34 3.77
N GLY A 101 8.50 -4.69 3.37
CA GLY A 101 9.63 -3.75 3.36
C GLY A 101 9.42 -2.56 2.43
N VAL A 102 8.90 -2.79 1.23
CA VAL A 102 8.54 -1.72 0.29
C VAL A 102 7.50 -0.78 0.89
N LEU A 103 6.41 -1.34 1.43
CA LEU A 103 5.34 -0.57 2.04
C LEU A 103 5.85 0.29 3.20
N GLN A 104 6.68 -0.28 4.07
CA GLN A 104 7.30 0.43 5.17
C GLN A 104 8.18 1.60 4.65
N SER A 105 8.94 1.40 3.57
CA SER A 105 9.80 2.43 2.99
C SER A 105 9.03 3.68 2.51
N TRP A 106 7.77 3.54 2.08
CA TRP A 106 6.90 4.67 1.71
C TRP A 106 6.52 5.55 2.91
N THR A 107 6.64 5.02 4.12
CA THR A 107 6.33 5.78 5.34
C THR A 107 7.54 6.45 5.94
N GLU A 108 8.74 6.02 5.56
CA GLU A 108 10.03 6.48 6.13
C GLU A 108 10.76 7.45 5.20
N THR A 109 10.40 7.48 3.92
CA THR A 109 10.97 8.43 2.96
C THR A 109 10.11 9.69 2.90
N ASP A 110 10.77 10.85 2.89
CA ASP A 110 10.25 12.22 2.69
C ASP A 110 9.47 12.42 1.35
N GLY A 111 8.97 11.35 0.72
CA GLY A 111 8.32 11.34 -0.60
C GLY A 111 7.00 12.10 -0.71
N LEU A 112 6.53 12.73 0.37
CA LEU A 112 5.49 13.76 0.33
C LEU A 112 6.06 15.17 0.04
N GLN A 113 7.33 15.29 -0.38
CA GLN A 113 7.75 16.47 -1.13
C GLN A 113 7.01 16.50 -2.47
N GLN A 114 5.85 17.17 -2.44
CA GLN A 114 5.26 17.78 -3.63
C GLN A 114 6.40 18.42 -4.42
N LYS A 115 6.61 17.96 -5.66
CA LYS A 115 7.41 18.72 -6.61
C LYS A 115 6.72 20.08 -6.78
N GLN A 116 7.39 21.12 -6.31
CA GLN A 116 7.15 22.51 -6.68
C GLN A 116 7.35 22.68 -8.20
#